data_AF-A0A847AX46-F1
#
_entry.id   AF-A0A847AX46-F1
#
_cell.length_a   1.000
_cell.length_b   1.000
_cell.length_c   1.000
_cell.angle_alpha   90.00
_cell.angle_beta   90.00
_cell.angle_gamma   90.00
#
_symmetry.space_group_name_H-M   'P 1'
#
loop_
_entity.id
_entity.type
_entity.pdbx_description
1 polymer ?
#
loop_
_entity_poly.entity_id
_entity_poly.type
_entity_poly.pdbx_seq_one_letter_code
_entity_poly.pdbx_strand_id
1 'polypeptide(L)'
;KSLVNVKKLELADDYIVADATDGIGVSNKIKELTKGELCDTVIVNVNIQNCEMAAILSAKEGGTVYFFSMATDFPKASLGAEGVFKDINMIVGNGYCKGHANTALQILRESVKIRKLYTELYA
;
A
#
# COMPACT_ATOMS: atom_id res chain seq x y z
N LYS A 1 3.28 -18.60 0.09
CA LYS A 1 4.65 -18.35 0.59
C LYS A 1 4.84 -16.92 1.07
N SER A 2 4.49 -15.89 0.27
CA SER A 2 4.63 -14.48 0.65
C SER A 2 3.94 -14.10 1.99
N LEU A 3 2.63 -14.37 2.14
CA LEU A 3 1.89 -13.98 3.35
C LEU A 3 2.47 -14.55 4.65
N VAL A 4 2.89 -15.82 4.65
CA VAL A 4 3.47 -16.48 5.83
C VAL A 4 4.77 -15.80 6.26
N ASN A 5 5.62 -15.41 5.29
CA ASN A 5 6.86 -14.73 5.59
C ASN A 5 6.62 -13.34 6.18
N VAL A 6 5.66 -12.58 5.63
CA VAL A 6 5.34 -11.24 6.14
C VAL A 6 4.68 -11.32 7.53
N LYS A 7 3.81 -12.30 7.79
CA LYS A 7 3.19 -12.50 9.10
C LYS A 7 4.21 -12.77 10.22
N LYS A 8 5.30 -13.50 9.93
CA LYS A 8 6.39 -13.73 10.90
C LYS A 8 7.08 -12.44 11.35
N LEU A 9 6.99 -11.37 10.55
CA LEU A 9 7.59 -10.09 10.90
C LEU A 9 6.77 -9.34 11.95
N GLU A 10 5.46 -9.61 12.08
CA GLU A 10 4.55 -8.96 13.04
C GLU A 10 4.60 -7.42 12.92
N LEU A 11 4.53 -6.92 11.68
CA LEU A 11 4.60 -5.48 11.35
C LEU A 11 3.23 -4.84 11.06
N ALA A 12 2.16 -5.64 11.09
CA ALA A 12 0.81 -5.18 10.89
C ALA A 12 -0.12 -5.93 11.85
N ASP A 13 -1.17 -5.25 12.30
CA ASP A 13 -2.23 -5.86 13.12
C ASP A 13 -3.07 -6.83 12.28
N ASP A 14 -3.33 -6.47 11.02
CA ASP A 14 -4.19 -7.21 10.11
C ASP A 14 -3.52 -7.53 8.77
N TYR A 15 -3.90 -8.67 8.20
CA TYR A 15 -3.35 -9.19 6.95
C TYR A 15 -4.45 -9.71 6.05
N ILE A 16 -4.65 -9.06 4.91
CA ILE A 16 -5.67 -9.43 3.93
C ILE A 16 -4.99 -10.01 2.68
N VAL A 17 -5.56 -11.10 2.15
CA VAL A 17 -5.24 -11.60 0.80
C VAL A 17 -6.33 -11.13 -0.15
N ALA A 18 -5.96 -10.35 -1.16
CA ALA A 18 -6.87 -9.85 -2.18
C ALA A 18 -6.14 -9.72 -3.52
N ASP A 19 -6.91 -9.75 -4.61
CA ASP A 19 -6.42 -9.33 -5.93
C ASP A 19 -6.43 -7.81 -5.98
N ALA A 20 -5.26 -7.19 -6.05
CA ALA A 20 -5.13 -5.73 -6.07
C ALA A 20 -5.71 -5.10 -7.35
N THR A 21 -6.00 -5.89 -8.40
CA THR A 21 -6.66 -5.42 -9.62
C THR A 21 -8.19 -5.40 -9.50
N ASP A 22 -8.75 -6.08 -8.50
CA ASP A 22 -10.16 -6.04 -8.16
C ASP A 22 -10.44 -4.94 -7.12
N GLY A 23 -10.68 -3.72 -7.61
CA GLY A 23 -10.91 -2.55 -6.76
C GLY A 23 -12.09 -2.70 -5.80
N ILE A 24 -13.17 -3.35 -6.24
CA ILE A 24 -14.36 -3.58 -5.41
C ILE A 24 -14.08 -4.65 -4.36
N GLY A 25 -13.45 -5.76 -4.76
CA GLY A 25 -13.08 -6.84 -3.85
C GLY A 25 -12.15 -6.37 -2.73
N VAL A 26 -11.14 -5.54 -3.04
CA VAL A 26 -10.26 -4.95 -2.03
C VAL A 26 -11.04 -4.01 -1.11
N SER A 27 -11.80 -3.07 -1.68
CA SER A 27 -12.57 -2.08 -0.90
C SER A 27 -13.55 -2.76 0.06
N ASN A 28 -14.24 -3.81 -0.36
CA ASN A 28 -15.15 -4.56 0.51
C ASN A 28 -14.43 -5.19 1.70
N LYS A 29 -13.25 -5.80 1.50
CA LYS A 29 -12.47 -6.39 2.60
C LYS A 29 -11.93 -5.33 3.55
N ILE A 30 -11.49 -4.19 3.03
CA ILE A 30 -11.08 -3.05 3.86
C ILE A 30 -12.26 -2.51 4.66
N LYS A 31 -13.43 -2.37 4.04
CA LYS A 31 -14.65 -1.91 4.70
C LYS A 31 -15.08 -2.85 5.82
N GLU A 32 -15.02 -4.16 5.59
CA GLU A 32 -15.29 -5.17 6.63
C GLU A 32 -14.30 -5.03 7.80
N LEU A 33 -13.00 -4.97 7.51
CA LEU A 33 -11.96 -4.87 8.52
C LEU A 33 -12.07 -3.59 9.35
N THR A 34 -12.39 -2.47 8.69
CA THR A 34 -12.48 -1.14 9.30
C THR A 34 -13.90 -0.80 9.79
N LYS A 35 -14.84 -1.75 9.75
CA LYS A 35 -16.25 -1.56 10.13
C LYS A 35 -16.92 -0.38 9.42
N GLY A 36 -16.56 -0.14 8.17
CA GLY A 36 -17.11 0.93 7.35
C GLY A 36 -16.27 2.20 7.31
N GLU A 37 -15.28 2.35 8.19
CA GLU A 37 -14.52 3.60 8.32
C GLU A 37 -13.57 3.87 7.15
N LEU A 38 -13.06 2.83 6.47
CA LEU A 38 -12.02 2.97 5.44
C LEU A 38 -10.70 3.55 6.00
N CYS A 39 -9.73 3.85 5.13
CA CYS A 39 -8.38 4.25 5.53
C CYS A 39 -8.16 5.76 5.40
N ASP A 40 -7.57 6.39 6.41
CA ASP A 40 -7.11 7.79 6.33
C ASP A 40 -5.95 7.95 5.33
N THR A 41 -5.11 6.92 5.21
CA THR A 41 -3.99 6.86 4.26
C THR A 41 -3.90 5.48 3.62
N VAL A 42 -3.78 5.43 2.30
CA VAL A 42 -3.54 4.21 1.54
C VAL A 42 -2.24 4.36 0.76
N ILE A 43 -1.32 3.40 0.88
CA ILE A 43 -0.03 3.43 0.19
C ILE A 43 0.04 2.27 -0.79
N VAL A 44 0.29 2.58 -2.06
CA VAL A 44 0.34 1.61 -3.16
C VAL A 44 1.80 1.23 -3.45
N ASN A 45 2.21 0.07 -2.93
CA ASN A 45 3.56 -0.50 -3.07
C ASN A 45 3.61 -1.77 -3.96
N VAL A 46 2.61 -1.98 -4.81
CA VAL A 46 2.57 -3.11 -5.76
C VAL A 46 3.35 -2.79 -7.03
N ASN A 47 3.78 -3.78 -7.79
CA ASN A 47 4.53 -3.60 -9.05
C ASN A 47 3.73 -4.00 -10.30
N ILE A 48 2.40 -4.04 -10.19
CA ILE A 48 1.46 -4.39 -11.27
C ILE A 48 0.51 -3.22 -11.54
N GLN A 49 -0.02 -3.15 -12.76
CA GLN A 49 -0.97 -2.12 -13.20
C GLN A 49 -2.40 -2.39 -12.72
N ASN A 50 -3.27 -1.38 -12.85
CA ASN A 50 -4.71 -1.44 -12.56
C ASN A 50 -5.05 -1.63 -11.07
N CYS A 51 -4.23 -1.09 -10.16
CA CYS A 51 -4.47 -1.13 -8.72
C CYS A 51 -4.98 0.19 -8.14
N GLU A 52 -5.18 1.20 -8.98
CA GLU A 52 -5.55 2.57 -8.59
C GLU A 52 -6.90 2.58 -7.88
N MET A 53 -7.90 1.90 -8.47
CA MET A 53 -9.25 1.88 -7.90
C MET A 53 -9.33 1.14 -6.57
N ALA A 54 -8.52 0.10 -6.37
CA ALA A 54 -8.43 -0.56 -5.07
C ALA A 54 -7.98 0.42 -3.98
N ALA A 55 -7.01 1.29 -4.29
CA ALA A 55 -6.51 2.28 -3.36
C ALA A 55 -7.49 3.43 -3.13
N ILE A 56 -8.06 3.98 -4.20
CA ILE A 56 -9.02 5.09 -4.17
C ILE A 56 -10.27 4.72 -3.37
N LEU A 57 -10.85 3.54 -3.63
CA LEU A 57 -12.06 3.08 -2.94
C LEU A 57 -11.80 2.63 -1.50
N SER A 58 -10.55 2.36 -1.13
CA SER A 58 -10.16 2.02 0.24
C SER A 58 -9.87 3.25 1.08
N ALA A 59 -9.76 4.44 0.48
CA ALA A 59 -9.52 5.68 1.20
C ALA A 59 -10.84 6.30 1.72
N LYS A 60 -10.76 7.00 2.84
CA LYS A 60 -11.82 7.88 3.33
C LYS A 60 -12.03 9.07 2.40
N GLU A 61 -13.18 9.72 2.53
CA GLU A 61 -13.36 11.06 1.96
C GLU A 61 -12.37 12.03 2.59
N GLY A 62 -11.74 12.86 1.77
CA GLY A 62 -10.61 13.72 2.17
C GLY A 62 -9.34 12.96 2.56
N GLY A 63 -9.30 11.63 2.41
CA GLY A 63 -8.15 10.78 2.73
C GLY A 63 -6.99 10.96 1.75
N THR A 64 -5.85 10.34 2.05
CA THR A 64 -4.66 10.38 1.18
C THR A 64 -4.38 9.03 0.52
N VAL A 65 -4.17 9.05 -0.79
CA VAL A 65 -3.62 7.91 -1.53
C VAL A 65 -2.22 8.24 -2.01
N TYR A 66 -1.24 7.47 -1.56
CA TYR A 66 0.15 7.58 -1.98
C TYR A 66 0.49 6.49 -3.00
N PHE A 67 0.59 6.88 -4.27
CA PHE A 67 1.04 6.03 -5.36
C PHE A 67 2.57 5.98 -5.44
N PHE A 68 3.18 5.03 -4.73
CA PHE A 68 4.64 4.81 -4.80
C PHE A 68 5.05 3.95 -6.01
N SER A 69 4.15 3.11 -6.51
CA SER A 69 4.40 2.22 -7.63
C SER A 69 4.67 2.96 -8.94
N MET A 70 5.71 2.55 -9.68
CA MET A 70 5.95 2.99 -11.06
C MET A 70 4.94 2.38 -12.06
N ALA A 71 4.11 1.42 -11.63
CA ALA A 71 3.08 0.83 -12.48
C ALA A 71 1.77 1.64 -12.49
N THR A 72 1.67 2.72 -11.70
CA THR A 72 0.47 3.55 -11.62
C THR A 72 0.22 4.34 -12.90
N ASP A 73 -1.01 4.27 -13.40
CA ASP A 73 -1.53 5.12 -14.48
C ASP A 73 -2.29 6.32 -13.86
N PHE A 74 -1.62 7.48 -13.81
CA PHE A 74 -2.17 8.68 -13.18
C PHE A 74 -3.44 9.23 -13.86
N PRO A 75 -3.54 9.26 -15.19
CA PRO A 75 -4.81 9.54 -15.86
C PRO A 75 -5.96 8.63 -15.40
N LYS A 76 -5.73 7.30 -15.33
CA LYS A 76 -6.74 6.36 -14.81
C LYS A 76 -7.08 6.62 -13.34
N ALA A 77 -6.08 6.91 -12.51
CA ALA A 77 -6.32 7.23 -11.09
C ALA A 77 -7.21 8.47 -10.95
N SER A 78 -6.86 9.56 -11.65
CA SER A 78 -7.58 10.83 -11.58
C SER A 78 -9.03 10.69 -12.08
N LEU A 79 -9.22 10.10 -13.27
CA LEU A 79 -10.56 9.88 -13.85
C LEU A 79 -11.36 8.85 -13.05
N GLY A 80 -10.68 7.85 -12.47
CA GLY A 80 -11.30 6.86 -11.61
C GLY A 80 -11.89 7.48 -10.36
N ALA A 81 -11.13 8.34 -9.67
CA ALA A 81 -11.61 9.06 -8.49
C ALA A 81 -12.76 10.02 -8.83
N GLU A 82 -12.66 10.75 -9.95
CA GLU A 82 -13.77 11.57 -10.46
C GLU A 82 -15.02 10.73 -10.70
N GLY A 83 -14.88 9.60 -11.41
CA GLY A 83 -15.98 8.73 -11.80
C GLY A 83 -16.72 8.08 -10.64
N VAL A 84 -16.09 7.96 -9.46
CA VAL A 84 -16.72 7.45 -8.23
C VAL A 84 -17.01 8.55 -7.21
N PHE A 85 -16.88 9.82 -7.59
CA PHE A 85 -17.07 10.98 -6.70
C PHE A 85 -16.25 10.87 -5.41
N LYS A 86 -14.96 10.58 -5.54
CA LYS A 86 -14.05 10.39 -4.42
C LYS A 86 -13.09 11.58 -4.31
N ASP A 87 -13.40 12.49 -3.39
CA ASP A 87 -12.53 13.63 -3.07
C ASP A 87 -11.40 13.18 -2.15
N ILE A 88 -10.18 13.07 -2.69
CA ILE A 88 -8.99 12.58 -1.99
C ILE A 88 -7.73 13.32 -2.42
N ASN A 89 -6.76 13.37 -1.52
CA ASN A 89 -5.42 13.84 -1.82
C ASN A 89 -4.59 12.70 -2.47
N MET A 90 -4.05 12.93 -3.66
CA MET A 90 -3.19 11.95 -4.35
C MET A 90 -1.73 12.42 -4.32
N ILE A 91 -0.84 11.56 -3.83
CA ILE A 91 0.61 11.79 -3.83
C ILE A 91 1.27 10.91 -4.89
N VAL A 92 2.05 11.53 -5.76
CA VAL A 92 2.89 10.86 -6.76
C VAL A 92 4.26 10.54 -6.13
N GLY A 93 4.61 9.26 -6.08
CA GLY A 93 5.91 8.82 -5.60
C GLY A 93 7.02 9.15 -6.57
N ASN A 94 8.04 9.86 -6.06
CA ASN A 94 9.27 10.18 -6.80
C ASN A 94 10.45 9.30 -6.35
N GLY A 95 10.18 8.19 -5.68
CA GLY A 95 11.19 7.24 -5.23
C GLY A 95 11.86 7.64 -3.91
N TYR A 96 13.16 7.89 -3.94
CA TYR A 96 13.96 8.07 -2.74
C TYR A 96 13.84 9.49 -2.16
N CYS A 97 13.41 9.57 -0.89
CA CYS A 97 13.35 10.82 -0.15
C CYS A 97 14.66 11.11 0.61
N LYS A 98 14.88 12.37 1.01
CA LYS A 98 16.03 12.75 1.82
C LYS A 98 16.10 11.90 3.09
N GLY A 99 17.25 11.25 3.32
CA GLY A 99 17.47 10.39 4.49
C GLY A 99 17.03 8.93 4.34
N HIS A 100 16.41 8.54 3.21
CA HIS A 100 15.90 7.18 3.01
C HIS A 100 16.93 6.08 3.27
N ALA A 101 18.19 6.27 2.83
CA ALA A 101 19.25 5.27 2.97
C ALA A 101 19.61 5.03 4.44
N ASN A 102 19.72 6.11 5.23
CA ASN A 102 19.98 6.01 6.65
C ASN A 102 18.85 5.30 7.37
N THR A 103 17.59 5.64 7.06
CA THR A 103 16.41 4.98 7.61
C THR A 103 16.40 3.48 7.28
N ALA A 104 16.63 3.12 6.02
CA ALA A 104 16.66 1.72 5.59
C ALA A 104 17.75 0.91 6.32
N LEU A 105 18.97 1.45 6.41
CA LEU A 105 20.06 0.81 7.16
C LEU A 105 19.74 0.70 8.65
N GLN A 106 19.08 1.71 9.23
CA GLN A 106 18.70 1.70 10.63
C GLN A 106 17.65 0.62 10.93
N ILE A 107 16.65 0.46 10.06
CA ILE A 107 15.65 -0.63 10.15
C ILE A 107 16.35 -2.01 10.21
N LEU A 108 17.37 -2.23 9.37
CA LEU A 108 18.13 -3.49 9.37
C LEU A 108 18.97 -3.68 10.64
N ARG A 109 19.46 -2.60 11.25
CA ARG A 109 20.22 -2.68 12.52
C ARG A 109 19.30 -3.00 13.69
N GLU A 110 18.17 -2.33 13.78
CA GLU A 110 17.23 -2.43 14.92
C GLU A 110 16.35 -3.68 14.84
N SER A 111 15.87 -4.05 13.65
CA SER A 111 14.96 -5.19 13.49
C SER A 111 15.71 -6.46 13.14
N VAL A 112 15.91 -7.31 14.16
CA VAL A 112 16.48 -8.65 13.98
C VAL A 112 15.65 -9.50 13.02
N LYS A 113 14.31 -9.39 13.06
CA LYS A 113 13.40 -10.14 12.19
C LYS A 113 13.56 -9.74 10.72
N ILE A 114 13.56 -8.44 10.43
CA ILE A 114 13.74 -7.94 9.07
C ILE A 114 15.14 -8.27 8.56
N ARG A 115 16.18 -8.11 9.40
CA ARG A 115 17.56 -8.47 9.03
C ARG A 115 17.70 -9.94 8.66
N LYS A 116 17.13 -10.85 9.46
CA LYS A 116 17.14 -12.29 9.16
C LYS A 116 16.46 -12.59 7.83
N LEU A 117 15.26 -12.05 7.61
CA LEU A 117 14.54 -12.24 6.34
C LEU A 117 15.34 -11.70 5.14
N TYR A 118 15.95 -10.53 5.28
CA TYR A 118 16.78 -9.93 4.24
C TYR A 118 17.99 -10.83 3.90
N THR A 119 18.70 -11.32 4.92
CA THR A 119 19.82 -12.25 4.73
C THR A 119 19.38 -13.53 4.03
N GLU A 120 18.26 -14.15 4.45
CA GLU A 120 17.74 -15.38 3.82
C GLU A 120 17.37 -15.21 2.33
N LEU A 121 16.94 -14.02 1.93
CA LEU A 121 16.50 -13.75 0.56
C LEU A 121 17.64 -13.38 -0.40
N TYR A 122 18.72 -12.77 0.11
CA TYR A 122 19.70 -12.07 -0.73
C TYR A 122 21.18 -12.34 -0.41
N ALA A 123 21.49 -13.04 0.68
CA ALA A 123 22.87 -13.36 1.09
C ALA A 123 23.09 -14.87 1.14
#